data_AF-W2THG4-F1
#
_entry.id   AF-W2THG4-F1
#
_cell.length_a   1.000
_cell.length_b   1.000
_cell.length_c   1.000
_cell.angle_alpha   90.00
_cell.angle_beta   90.00
_cell.angle_gamma   90.00
#
_symmetry.space_group_name_H-M   'P 1'
#
loop_
_entity.id
_entity.type
_entity.pdbx_description
1 polymer ?
#
loop_
_entity_poly.entity_id
_entity_poly.type
_entity_poly.pdbx_seq_one_letter_code
_entity_poly.pdbx_strand_id
1 'polypeptide(L)'
;MKEVYKSCMSSDDDWKSDGGAIKFVLARIENYGYFPLIDGNEREADIDRTHLLAYFNKNKTVVTSILPVVGLNYKANISQFSTAYNFPYSEPNVITYGNSTSVDRGFEELLFKVALKVCREFRAKCNESSIHQSVNEILPFVTTVNELEPYFSPKDKERWLHLSELNEKLSSVNWTKYFIMTAPPDTHSYFLADPLVHVPSIEYMEQLNEILQNTPKRILANFVILHYILSWAKYLDDDYRTPLKATEKMIEGFIREILAVFKEGMKENKWMTNEQKKSAILKAERMKIYAAYEDVHLNDSELDNRHKDATHRTATSKVSRGAGPI
;
A
#
# COMPACT_ATOMS: atom_id res chain seq x y z
N MET A 1 -19.65 12.48 -6.84
CA MET A 1 -18.67 13.58 -6.74
C MET A 1 -19.16 14.64 -5.76
N LYS A 2 -20.06 15.58 -6.08
CA LYS A 2 -20.55 16.58 -5.09
C LYS A 2 -21.10 15.99 -3.77
N GLU A 3 -21.87 14.90 -3.77
CA GLU A 3 -22.32 14.26 -2.52
C GLU A 3 -21.23 13.47 -1.79
N VAL A 4 -20.33 12.80 -2.51
CA VAL A 4 -19.14 12.14 -1.92
C VAL A 4 -18.23 13.18 -1.28
N TYR A 5 -18.01 14.29 -1.97
CA TYR A 5 -17.21 15.41 -1.51
C TYR A 5 -17.88 16.13 -0.33
N LYS A 6 -19.20 16.37 -0.37
CA LYS A 6 -19.96 16.92 0.75
C LYS A 6 -19.97 15.97 1.96
N SER A 7 -20.00 14.66 1.72
CA SER A 7 -19.86 13.61 2.74
C SER A 7 -18.45 13.47 3.28
N CYS A 8 -17.41 13.90 2.56
CA CYS A 8 -16.03 14.02 3.06
C CYS A 8 -15.81 15.35 3.81
N MET A 9 -16.50 16.42 3.40
CA MET A 9 -16.40 17.74 4.02
C MET A 9 -17.22 17.89 5.30
N SER A 10 -18.41 17.29 5.36
CA SER A 10 -19.20 17.20 6.59
C SER A 10 -18.65 16.14 7.55
N SER A 11 -17.76 15.29 7.04
CA SER A 11 -17.23 14.11 7.71
C SER A 11 -16.48 14.41 9.00
N ASP A 12 -15.82 15.56 9.10
CA ASP A 12 -15.09 15.90 10.32
C ASP A 12 -16.03 16.14 11.50
N ASP A 13 -17.22 16.71 11.29
CA ASP A 13 -18.18 16.95 12.38
C ASP A 13 -19.22 15.82 12.51
N ASP A 14 -19.66 15.24 11.39
CA ASP A 14 -20.58 14.08 11.37
C ASP A 14 -19.89 12.83 11.93
N TRP A 15 -18.65 12.52 11.52
CA TRP A 15 -17.93 11.38 12.08
C TRP A 15 -17.49 11.62 13.51
N LYS A 16 -17.16 12.85 13.95
CA LYS A 16 -16.88 13.10 15.38
C LYS A 16 -18.04 12.65 16.28
N SER A 17 -19.29 12.85 15.84
CA SER A 17 -20.47 12.41 16.59
C SER A 17 -20.64 10.88 16.62
N ASP A 18 -20.24 10.20 15.54
CA ASP A 18 -20.23 8.74 15.42
C ASP A 18 -18.87 8.11 15.77
N GLY A 19 -17.94 8.85 16.37
CA GLY A 19 -16.63 8.40 16.87
C GLY A 19 -15.49 8.22 15.85
N GLY A 20 -15.60 8.84 14.67
CA GLY A 20 -14.51 9.12 13.73
C GLY A 20 -14.38 8.09 12.60
N ALA A 21 -13.70 8.48 11.51
CA ALA A 21 -13.30 7.59 10.41
C ALA A 21 -12.51 6.36 10.90
N ILE A 22 -11.83 6.49 12.04
CA ILE A 22 -11.06 5.43 12.68
C ILE A 22 -11.94 4.24 13.07
N LYS A 23 -13.21 4.42 13.44
CA LYS A 23 -14.10 3.29 13.74
C LYS A 23 -14.25 2.31 12.58
N PHE A 24 -14.21 2.78 11.34
CA PHE A 24 -14.25 1.90 10.18
C PHE A 24 -13.01 0.99 10.12
N VAL A 25 -11.84 1.57 10.39
CA VAL A 25 -10.56 0.85 10.43
C VAL A 25 -10.54 -0.13 11.60
N LEU A 26 -10.92 0.31 12.81
CA LEU A 26 -10.99 -0.53 14.00
C LEU A 26 -11.97 -1.68 13.82
N ALA A 27 -13.18 -1.41 13.32
CA ALA A 27 -14.17 -2.45 13.04
C ALA A 27 -13.66 -3.47 12.01
N ARG A 28 -12.85 -3.06 11.04
CA ARG A 28 -12.21 -4.01 10.10
C ARG A 28 -11.24 -4.94 10.83
N ILE A 29 -10.44 -4.40 11.74
CA ILE A 29 -9.48 -5.18 12.55
C ILE A 29 -10.22 -6.10 13.52
N GLU A 30 -11.27 -5.62 14.20
CA GLU A 30 -12.13 -6.42 15.09
C GLU A 30 -12.81 -7.57 14.35
N ASN A 31 -13.35 -7.31 13.16
CA ASN A 31 -14.00 -8.34 12.34
C ASN A 31 -13.00 -9.37 11.79
N TYR A 32 -11.73 -9.01 11.67
CA TYR A 32 -10.67 -9.99 11.39
C TYR A 32 -10.39 -10.88 12.62
N GLY A 33 -10.50 -10.30 13.82
CA GLY A 33 -10.62 -11.04 15.09
C GLY A 33 -9.30 -11.34 15.80
N TYR A 34 -8.17 -10.87 15.26
CA TYR A 34 -6.85 -10.99 15.91
C TYR A 34 -5.82 -10.03 15.31
N PHE A 35 -5.17 -9.23 16.14
CA PHE A 35 -4.05 -8.37 15.78
C PHE A 35 -2.90 -8.57 16.79
N PRO A 36 -1.84 -9.32 16.44
CA PRO A 36 -0.81 -9.74 17.40
C PRO A 36 -0.16 -8.61 18.21
N LEU A 37 0.01 -7.44 17.59
CA LEU A 37 0.58 -6.26 18.24
C LEU A 37 -0.19 -5.82 19.50
N ILE A 38 -1.52 -5.97 19.51
CA ILE A 38 -2.39 -5.55 20.61
C ILE A 38 -2.95 -6.73 21.43
N ASP A 39 -3.13 -7.89 20.79
CA ASP A 39 -3.72 -9.09 21.41
C ASP A 39 -2.67 -10.05 21.99
N GLY A 40 -1.38 -9.82 21.73
CA GLY A 40 -0.30 -10.75 22.07
C GLY A 40 -0.13 -11.86 21.03
N ASN A 41 0.78 -12.81 21.29
CA ASN A 41 1.23 -13.79 20.28
C ASN A 41 0.56 -15.17 20.39
N GLU A 42 -0.34 -15.38 21.35
CA GLU A 42 -0.89 -16.70 21.72
C GLU A 42 -1.66 -17.38 20.59
N ARG A 43 -2.25 -16.60 19.67
CA ARG A 43 -3.09 -17.09 18.57
C ARG A 43 -2.38 -17.03 17.22
N GLU A 44 -1.05 -16.93 17.19
CA GLU A 44 -0.28 -16.87 15.93
C GLU A 44 -0.54 -18.10 15.04
N ALA A 45 -0.68 -19.28 15.64
CA ALA A 45 -0.93 -20.53 14.90
C ALA A 45 -2.22 -20.46 14.05
N ASP A 46 -3.25 -19.77 14.55
CA ASP A 46 -4.58 -19.64 13.94
C ASP A 46 -4.59 -18.76 12.69
N ILE A 47 -3.53 -17.98 12.44
CA ILE A 47 -3.47 -17.07 11.30
C ILE A 47 -3.42 -17.89 10.00
N ASP A 48 -4.44 -17.75 9.15
CA ASP A 48 -4.39 -18.17 7.73
C ASP A 48 -3.75 -17.04 6.92
N ARG A 49 -2.56 -17.29 6.36
CA ARG A 49 -1.79 -16.31 5.58
C ARG A 49 -2.57 -15.78 4.38
N THR A 50 -3.31 -16.66 3.69
CA THR A 50 -4.10 -16.28 2.51
C THR A 50 -5.26 -15.39 2.92
N HIS A 51 -5.97 -15.75 4.00
CA HIS A 51 -7.07 -14.97 4.54
C HIS A 51 -6.58 -13.60 5.02
N LEU A 52 -5.47 -13.53 5.77
CA LEU A 52 -4.85 -12.27 6.19
C LEU A 52 -4.59 -11.34 5.01
N LEU A 53 -3.84 -11.83 4.02
CA LEU A 53 -3.44 -11.04 2.85
C LEU A 53 -4.67 -10.61 2.04
N ALA A 54 -5.62 -11.50 1.79
CA ALA A 54 -6.82 -11.15 1.02
C ALA A 54 -7.76 -10.22 1.79
N TYR A 55 -7.93 -10.41 3.10
CA TYR A 55 -8.89 -9.67 3.91
C TYR A 55 -8.56 -8.18 3.96
N PHE A 56 -7.30 -7.81 4.18
CA PHE A 56 -6.89 -6.40 4.24
C PHE A 56 -6.65 -5.77 2.87
N ASN A 57 -6.64 -6.56 1.78
CA ASN A 57 -6.39 -6.08 0.42
C ASN A 57 -7.61 -6.20 -0.52
N LYS A 58 -8.79 -6.57 -0.01
CA LYS A 58 -9.99 -6.84 -0.82
C LYS A 58 -10.45 -5.68 -1.72
N ASN A 59 -10.48 -4.46 -1.21
CA ASN A 59 -10.99 -3.30 -1.97
C ASN A 59 -9.87 -2.53 -2.68
N LYS A 60 -8.66 -2.61 -2.13
CA LYS A 60 -7.47 -1.92 -2.61
C LYS A 60 -6.27 -2.72 -2.08
N THR A 61 -5.30 -3.02 -2.94
CA THR A 61 -4.01 -3.54 -2.49
C THR A 61 -3.27 -2.46 -1.71
N VAL A 62 -3.06 -2.69 -0.41
CA VAL A 62 -2.39 -1.79 0.53
C VAL A 62 -0.93 -2.17 0.78
N VAL A 63 -0.57 -3.44 0.56
CA VAL A 63 0.81 -3.96 0.65
C VAL A 63 1.30 -4.37 -0.74
N THR A 64 1.49 -3.39 -1.60
CA THR A 64 1.84 -3.67 -3.00
C THR A 64 3.21 -4.35 -3.13
N SER A 65 4.12 -4.20 -2.17
CA SER A 65 5.47 -4.79 -2.13
C SER A 65 5.50 -6.32 -2.24
N ILE A 66 4.43 -6.99 -1.79
CA ILE A 66 4.35 -8.46 -1.76
C ILE A 66 3.07 -9.00 -2.42
N LEU A 67 2.18 -8.13 -2.92
CA LEU A 67 0.89 -8.52 -3.50
C LEU A 67 0.65 -7.86 -4.87
N PRO A 68 -0.09 -8.53 -5.76
CA PRO A 68 -0.39 -7.96 -7.06
C PRO A 68 -1.43 -6.83 -6.97
N VAL A 69 -1.31 -5.88 -7.90
CA VAL A 69 -2.29 -4.82 -8.19
C VAL A 69 -3.05 -5.17 -9.46
N VAL A 70 -4.37 -4.97 -9.46
CA VAL A 70 -5.18 -5.07 -10.68
C VAL A 70 -4.92 -3.86 -11.57
N GLY A 71 -4.37 -4.10 -12.76
CA GLY A 71 -4.12 -3.10 -13.78
C GLY A 71 -4.60 -3.52 -15.17
N LEU A 72 -4.54 -2.60 -16.12
CA LEU A 72 -4.85 -2.87 -17.53
C LEU A 72 -3.59 -3.35 -18.26
N ASN A 73 -3.71 -4.43 -19.03
CA ASN A 73 -2.64 -4.87 -19.92
C ASN A 73 -2.67 -4.10 -21.25
N TYR A 74 -1.71 -3.20 -21.45
CA TYR A 74 -1.60 -2.40 -22.69
C TYR A 74 -0.71 -3.05 -23.77
N LYS A 75 -0.10 -4.20 -23.51
CA LYS A 75 0.95 -4.78 -24.38
C LYS A 75 0.55 -6.04 -25.12
N ALA A 76 -0.59 -6.63 -24.82
CA ALA A 76 -0.99 -7.88 -25.45
C ALA A 76 -1.97 -7.59 -26.59
N ASN A 77 -1.62 -8.08 -27.79
CA ASN A 77 -2.43 -8.08 -29.01
C ASN A 77 -3.59 -9.10 -28.89
N ILE A 78 -4.23 -9.12 -27.72
CA ILE A 78 -5.42 -9.91 -27.41
C ILE A 78 -6.57 -8.92 -27.48
N SER A 79 -7.54 -9.22 -28.34
CA SER A 79 -8.81 -8.51 -28.49
C SER A 79 -9.73 -8.66 -27.27
N GLN A 80 -9.17 -8.73 -26.06
CA GLN A 80 -9.87 -8.88 -24.79
C GLN A 80 -9.26 -7.99 -23.70
N PHE A 81 -10.13 -7.30 -22.97
CA PHE A 81 -9.81 -6.70 -21.68
C PHE A 81 -9.23 -7.79 -20.76
N SER A 82 -7.95 -7.69 -20.39
CA SER A 82 -7.32 -8.60 -19.43
C SER A 82 -6.82 -7.81 -18.24
N THR A 83 -7.36 -8.13 -17.06
CA THR A 83 -6.88 -7.62 -15.78
C THR A 83 -5.51 -8.24 -15.51
N ALA A 84 -4.45 -7.45 -15.61
CA ALA A 84 -3.12 -7.88 -15.20
C ALA A 84 -2.99 -7.67 -13.69
N TYR A 85 -2.71 -8.75 -12.97
CA TYR A 85 -2.28 -8.70 -11.58
C TYR A 85 -0.79 -8.40 -11.56
N ASN A 86 -0.46 -7.12 -11.62
CA ASN A 86 0.92 -6.65 -11.64
C ASN A 86 1.44 -6.66 -10.21
N PHE A 87 2.30 -7.62 -9.88
CA PHE A 87 3.27 -7.39 -8.81
C PHE A 87 4.07 -6.14 -9.17
N PRO A 88 4.39 -5.27 -8.21
CA PRO A 88 5.05 -4.01 -8.49
C PRO A 88 6.35 -4.29 -9.26
N TYR A 89 6.42 -3.83 -10.51
CA TYR A 89 7.68 -3.76 -11.25
C TYR A 89 8.66 -2.78 -10.61
N SER A 90 8.14 -1.91 -9.75
CA SER A 90 8.81 -0.87 -8.98
C SER A 90 7.77 -0.32 -8.00
N GLU A 91 7.74 -0.82 -6.77
CA GLU A 91 7.21 0.05 -5.71
C GLU A 91 8.16 1.25 -5.60
N PRO A 92 7.69 2.41 -5.09
CA PRO A 92 8.60 3.51 -4.87
C PRO A 92 9.66 3.01 -3.89
N ASN A 93 10.86 2.85 -4.42
CA ASN A 93 12.14 2.64 -3.78
C ASN A 93 12.45 3.81 -2.82
N VAL A 94 11.57 4.09 -1.86
CA VAL A 94 11.76 5.15 -0.87
C VAL A 94 12.93 4.78 0.04
N ILE A 95 13.21 3.48 0.20
CA ILE A 95 14.24 2.96 1.11
C ILE A 95 15.60 2.73 0.42
N THR A 96 15.67 2.61 -0.91
CA THR A 96 16.87 2.07 -1.58
C THR A 96 17.86 3.08 -2.17
N TYR A 97 17.63 4.39 -2.10
CA TYR A 97 18.63 5.36 -2.59
C TYR A 97 18.86 6.54 -1.64
N GLY A 98 19.94 6.42 -0.84
CA GLY A 98 20.55 7.42 0.05
C GLY A 98 20.70 6.88 1.48
N ASN A 99 21.21 7.68 2.43
CA ASN A 99 21.43 7.30 3.84
C ASN A 99 20.21 6.58 4.50
N SER A 100 20.16 5.25 4.35
CA SER A 100 19.00 4.39 4.68
C SER A 100 18.55 4.55 6.12
N THR A 101 19.52 4.75 7.02
CA THR A 101 19.32 4.93 8.46
C THR A 101 18.28 5.98 8.85
N SER A 102 18.17 7.10 8.11
CA SER A 102 17.23 8.17 8.44
C SER A 102 15.82 7.85 7.97
N VAL A 103 15.68 7.27 6.77
CA VAL A 103 14.39 6.85 6.21
C VAL A 103 13.82 5.70 7.02
N ASP A 104 14.66 4.73 7.40
CA ASP A 104 14.30 3.60 8.26
C ASP A 104 13.79 4.09 9.61
N ARG A 105 14.49 5.07 10.22
CA ARG A 105 14.08 5.67 11.50
C ARG A 105 12.76 6.42 11.40
N GLY A 106 12.53 7.16 10.31
CA GLY A 106 11.26 7.86 10.07
C GLY A 106 10.08 6.91 9.87
N PHE A 107 10.32 5.76 9.23
CA PHE A 107 9.32 4.71 9.06
C PHE A 107 9.04 3.94 10.36
N GLU A 108 10.08 3.59 11.12
CA GLU A 108 9.98 3.00 12.46
C GLU A 108 9.13 3.90 13.37
N GLU A 109 9.46 5.20 13.43
CA GLU A 109 8.75 6.16 14.26
C GLU A 109 7.27 6.31 13.86
N LEU A 110 6.98 6.28 12.56
CA LEU A 110 5.61 6.29 12.03
C LEU A 110 4.84 5.04 12.50
N LEU A 111 5.40 3.85 12.28
CA LEU A 111 4.78 2.59 12.70
C LEU A 111 4.54 2.56 14.21
N PHE A 112 5.53 3.01 15.00
CA PHE A 112 5.43 3.08 16.46
C PHE A 112 4.29 4.00 16.91
N LYS A 113 4.23 5.24 16.39
CA LYS A 113 3.19 6.20 16.79
C LYS A 113 1.79 5.73 16.43
N VAL A 114 1.62 5.17 15.23
CA VAL A 114 0.33 4.61 14.78
C VAL A 114 -0.06 3.41 15.63
N ALA A 115 0.86 2.50 15.89
CA ALA A 115 0.61 1.33 16.73
C ALA A 115 0.23 1.71 18.17
N LEU A 116 0.90 2.71 18.75
CA LEU A 116 0.59 3.22 20.09
C LEU A 116 -0.80 3.85 20.16
N LYS A 117 -1.21 4.58 19.12
CA LYS A 117 -2.55 5.15 19.02
C LYS A 117 -3.62 4.06 18.94
N VAL A 118 -3.44 3.08 18.06
CA VAL A 118 -4.37 1.95 17.91
C VAL A 118 -4.47 1.13 19.20
N CYS A 119 -3.34 0.87 19.86
CA CYS A 119 -3.31 0.21 21.18
C CYS A 119 -4.24 0.89 22.19
N ARG A 120 -4.20 2.23 22.26
CA ARG A 120 -5.04 3.03 23.17
C ARG A 120 -6.52 3.00 22.78
N GLU A 121 -6.83 3.04 21.48
CA GLU A 121 -8.21 3.00 20.99
C GLU A 121 -8.90 1.67 21.30
N PHE A 122 -8.17 0.57 21.16
CA PHE A 122 -8.63 -0.76 21.56
C PHE A 122 -8.68 -0.96 23.09
N ARG A 123 -8.13 -0.02 23.88
CA ARG A 123 -7.89 -0.18 25.32
C ARG A 123 -7.17 -1.51 25.62
N ALA A 124 -6.27 -1.90 24.71
CA ALA A 124 -5.54 -3.15 24.79
C ALA A 124 -4.44 -3.05 25.86
N LYS A 125 -3.87 -4.20 26.24
CA LYS A 125 -2.84 -4.30 27.30
C LYS A 125 -1.42 -4.03 26.80
N CYS A 126 -1.26 -3.65 25.54
CA CYS A 126 0.04 -3.28 24.96
C CYS A 126 0.62 -2.04 25.65
N ASN A 127 1.95 -1.97 25.67
CA ASN A 127 2.71 -0.85 26.21
C ASN A 127 3.79 -0.42 25.22
N GLU A 128 4.44 0.71 25.48
CA GLU A 128 5.46 1.25 24.57
C GLU A 128 6.58 0.24 24.28
N SER A 129 7.04 -0.51 25.29
CA SER A 129 8.08 -1.52 25.10
C SER A 129 7.64 -2.67 24.20
N SER A 130 6.42 -3.20 24.39
CA SER A 130 5.90 -4.29 23.55
C SER A 130 5.64 -3.83 22.11
N ILE A 131 5.24 -2.57 21.93
CA ILE A 131 5.02 -1.99 20.61
C ILE A 131 6.36 -1.75 19.91
N HIS A 132 7.36 -1.18 20.58
CA HIS A 132 8.71 -1.05 20.02
C HIS A 132 9.27 -2.40 19.58
N GLN A 133 9.15 -3.43 20.43
CA GLN A 133 9.57 -4.78 20.06
C GLN A 133 8.85 -5.27 18.80
N SER A 134 7.52 -5.14 18.76
CA SER A 134 6.71 -5.59 17.62
C SER A 134 7.05 -4.86 16.32
N VAL A 135 7.30 -3.54 16.39
CA VAL A 135 7.71 -2.73 15.23
C VAL A 135 9.11 -3.11 14.76
N ASN A 136 10.06 -3.29 15.68
CA ASN A 136 11.43 -3.67 15.35
C ASN A 136 11.53 -5.06 14.70
N GLU A 137 10.60 -5.96 14.99
CA GLU A 137 10.53 -7.27 14.32
C GLU A 137 10.02 -7.16 12.86
N ILE A 138 9.29 -6.09 12.51
CA ILE A 138 8.81 -5.85 11.15
C ILE A 138 9.93 -5.29 10.25
N LEU A 139 10.82 -4.47 10.80
CA LEU A 139 11.83 -3.76 10.00
C LEU A 139 12.72 -4.70 9.17
N PRO A 140 13.29 -5.80 9.70
CA PRO A 140 14.08 -6.74 8.90
C PRO A 140 13.29 -7.34 7.74
N PHE A 141 12.02 -7.70 7.98
CA PHE A 141 11.14 -8.20 6.93
C PHE A 141 10.96 -7.17 5.80
N VAL A 142 10.74 -5.91 6.15
CA VAL A 142 10.59 -4.81 5.18
C VAL A 142 11.89 -4.61 4.40
N THR A 143 13.04 -4.62 5.06
CA THR A 143 14.36 -4.53 4.39
C THR A 143 14.54 -5.67 3.40
N THR A 144 14.30 -6.92 3.81
CA THR A 144 14.46 -8.09 2.93
C THR A 144 13.53 -8.03 1.72
N VAL A 145 12.27 -7.59 1.89
CA VAL A 145 11.33 -7.41 0.77
C VAL A 145 11.79 -6.30 -0.17
N ASN A 146 12.34 -5.19 0.33
CA ASN A 146 12.80 -4.06 -0.49
C ASN A 146 14.10 -4.34 -1.24
N GLU A 147 14.93 -5.26 -0.73
CA GLU A 147 16.14 -5.74 -1.40
C GLU A 147 15.82 -6.73 -2.53
N LEU A 148 14.56 -7.18 -2.67
CA LEU A 148 14.13 -7.96 -3.82
C LEU A 148 14.15 -7.10 -5.07
N GLU A 149 15.22 -7.20 -5.84
CA GLU A 149 15.25 -6.62 -7.17
C GLU A 149 14.42 -7.48 -8.13
N PRO A 150 13.41 -6.91 -8.81
CA PRO A 150 12.81 -7.56 -9.97
C PRO A 150 13.85 -7.53 -11.09
N TYR A 151 14.78 -8.48 -11.08
CA TYR A 151 15.85 -8.53 -12.06
C TYR A 151 15.24 -8.64 -13.47
N PHE A 152 15.54 -7.67 -14.33
CA PHE A 152 15.15 -7.70 -15.73
C PHE A 152 16.22 -8.42 -16.53
N SER A 153 16.10 -9.74 -16.70
CA SER A 153 16.87 -10.39 -17.76
C SER A 153 16.14 -10.17 -19.09
N PRO A 154 16.78 -9.62 -20.13
CA PRO A 154 16.22 -9.59 -21.48
C PRO A 154 15.87 -10.98 -22.04
N LYS A 155 16.28 -12.06 -21.34
CA LYS A 155 16.02 -13.46 -21.69
C LYS A 155 14.78 -14.05 -21.01
N ASP A 156 14.14 -13.34 -20.08
CA ASP A 156 12.95 -13.85 -19.37
C ASP A 156 11.74 -13.82 -20.31
N LYS A 157 11.58 -14.93 -21.04
CA LYS A 157 10.49 -15.15 -22.00
C LYS A 157 9.15 -15.42 -21.32
N GLU A 158 9.16 -15.90 -20.08
CA GLU A 158 7.97 -16.31 -19.35
C GLU A 158 7.63 -15.29 -18.25
N ARG A 159 6.90 -14.26 -18.67
CA ARG A 159 6.25 -13.31 -17.73
C ARG A 159 4.84 -13.72 -17.37
N TRP A 160 4.41 -14.91 -17.80
CA TRP A 160 3.07 -15.39 -17.67
C TRP A 160 3.10 -16.81 -17.16
N LEU A 161 2.39 -17.05 -16.07
CA LEU A 161 2.13 -18.37 -15.52
C LEU A 161 0.63 -18.61 -15.54
N HIS A 162 0.20 -19.83 -15.80
CA HIS A 162 -1.15 -20.22 -15.41
C HIS A 162 -1.32 -20.05 -13.89
N LEU A 163 -2.54 -19.72 -13.45
CA LEU A 163 -2.80 -19.55 -12.02
C LEU A 163 -2.51 -20.83 -11.22
N SER A 164 -2.72 -22.00 -11.81
CA SER A 164 -2.31 -23.30 -11.28
C SER A 164 -0.80 -23.38 -11.06
N GLU A 165 0.00 -23.06 -12.07
CA GLU A 165 1.47 -23.02 -11.99
C GLU A 165 1.98 -22.02 -10.94
N LEU A 166 1.31 -20.87 -10.82
CA LEU A 166 1.59 -19.89 -9.77
C LEU A 166 1.37 -20.47 -8.36
N ASN A 167 0.27 -21.21 -8.15
CA ASN A 167 0.02 -21.87 -6.87
C ASN A 167 1.04 -22.96 -6.55
N GLU A 168 1.52 -23.69 -7.57
CA GLU A 168 2.53 -24.73 -7.38
C GLU A 168 3.88 -24.12 -6.99
N LYS A 169 4.31 -23.07 -7.70
CA LYS A 169 5.57 -22.40 -7.44
C LYS A 169 5.56 -21.58 -6.14
N LEU A 170 4.42 -21.00 -5.79
CA LEU A 170 4.29 -20.04 -4.68
C LEU A 170 3.28 -20.51 -3.64
N SER A 171 3.56 -21.68 -3.07
CA SER A 171 2.66 -22.37 -2.15
C SER A 171 2.47 -21.69 -0.79
N SER A 172 3.23 -20.64 -0.48
CA SER A 172 3.04 -19.84 0.75
C SER A 172 1.66 -19.20 0.84
N VAL A 173 1.02 -18.92 -0.30
CA VAL A 173 -0.30 -18.30 -0.45
C VAL A 173 -1.11 -19.14 -1.43
N ASN A 174 -2.37 -19.42 -1.10
CA ASN A 174 -3.30 -19.98 -2.08
C ASN A 174 -3.80 -18.83 -2.97
N TRP A 175 -3.15 -18.62 -4.11
CA TRP A 175 -3.42 -17.52 -5.04
C TRP A 175 -4.81 -17.59 -5.65
N THR A 176 -5.33 -18.79 -5.93
CA THR A 176 -6.71 -18.93 -6.40
C THR A 176 -7.70 -18.43 -5.35
N LYS A 177 -7.55 -18.84 -4.08
CA LYS A 177 -8.36 -18.36 -2.96
C LYS A 177 -8.16 -16.85 -2.77
N TYR A 178 -6.94 -16.34 -2.86
CA TYR A 178 -6.64 -14.92 -2.77
C TYR A 178 -7.39 -14.09 -3.83
N PHE A 179 -7.32 -14.47 -5.10
CA PHE A 179 -8.01 -13.75 -6.19
C PHE A 179 -9.53 -13.83 -6.04
N ILE A 180 -10.08 -14.98 -5.69
CA ILE A 180 -11.53 -15.11 -5.45
C ILE A 180 -11.99 -14.22 -4.28
N MET A 181 -11.19 -14.13 -3.21
CA MET A 181 -11.53 -13.32 -2.04
C MET A 181 -11.44 -11.81 -2.29
N THR A 182 -10.54 -11.39 -3.17
CA THR A 182 -10.29 -9.97 -3.48
C THR A 182 -11.11 -9.47 -4.67
N ALA A 183 -11.46 -10.35 -5.61
CA ALA A 183 -12.18 -9.96 -6.81
C ALA A 183 -13.72 -10.00 -6.64
N PRO A 184 -14.47 -9.19 -7.42
CA PRO A 184 -15.94 -9.24 -7.44
C PRO A 184 -16.47 -10.62 -7.87
N PRO A 185 -17.63 -11.07 -7.36
CA PRO A 185 -18.22 -12.37 -7.70
C PRO A 185 -18.33 -12.67 -9.19
N ASP A 186 -18.66 -11.67 -10.00
CA ASP A 186 -18.83 -11.82 -11.46
C ASP A 186 -17.53 -12.20 -12.19
N THR A 187 -16.38 -12.07 -11.53
CA THR A 187 -15.05 -12.44 -12.07
C THR A 187 -14.56 -13.79 -11.57
N HIS A 188 -15.28 -14.46 -10.66
CA HIS A 188 -14.80 -15.71 -10.06
C HIS A 188 -14.64 -16.84 -11.09
N SER A 189 -15.52 -16.90 -12.09
CA SER A 189 -15.42 -17.87 -13.19
C SER A 189 -14.12 -17.73 -13.99
N TYR A 190 -13.58 -16.51 -14.13
CA TYR A 190 -12.30 -16.27 -14.79
C TYR A 190 -11.14 -16.90 -14.02
N PHE A 191 -11.06 -16.71 -12.69
CA PHE A 191 -10.00 -17.30 -11.87
C PHE A 191 -10.11 -18.83 -11.78
N LEU A 192 -11.33 -19.36 -11.78
CA LEU A 192 -11.56 -20.80 -11.77
C LEU A 192 -11.23 -21.47 -13.11
N ALA A 193 -11.14 -20.71 -14.20
CA ALA A 193 -10.77 -21.18 -15.53
C ALA A 193 -9.26 -21.22 -15.79
N ASP A 194 -8.44 -21.08 -14.74
CA ASP A 194 -6.97 -21.14 -14.80
C ASP A 194 -6.32 -20.12 -15.76
N PRO A 195 -6.53 -18.81 -15.53
CA PRO A 195 -6.07 -17.78 -16.45
C PRO A 195 -4.55 -17.57 -16.36
N LEU A 196 -3.97 -16.93 -17.39
CA LEU A 196 -2.60 -16.45 -17.35
C LEU A 196 -2.48 -15.22 -16.44
N VAL A 197 -1.51 -15.26 -15.52
CA VAL A 197 -1.17 -14.18 -14.59
C VAL A 197 0.22 -13.64 -14.94
N HIS A 198 0.34 -12.31 -15.03
CA HIS A 198 1.63 -11.68 -15.27
C HIS A 198 2.50 -11.71 -13.99
N VAL A 199 3.76 -12.14 -14.08
CA VAL A 199 4.75 -12.11 -12.99
C VAL A 199 6.04 -11.37 -13.38
N PRO A 200 6.78 -10.74 -12.45
CA PRO A 200 8.01 -10.01 -12.76
C PRO A 200 9.12 -10.90 -13.34
N SER A 201 9.48 -11.97 -12.62
CA SER A 201 10.36 -13.07 -13.05
C SER A 201 10.11 -14.28 -12.15
N ILE A 202 10.50 -15.48 -12.57
CA ILE A 202 10.32 -16.70 -11.77
C ILE A 202 11.16 -16.62 -10.49
N GLU A 203 12.40 -16.15 -10.60
CA GLU A 203 13.35 -16.02 -9.50
C GLU A 203 12.84 -15.03 -8.44
N TYR A 204 12.28 -13.89 -8.87
CA TYR A 204 11.66 -12.93 -7.95
C TYR A 204 10.51 -13.58 -7.19
N MET A 205 9.64 -14.31 -7.90
CA MET A 205 8.51 -14.98 -7.26
C MET A 205 8.98 -16.05 -6.26
N GLU A 206 9.99 -16.86 -6.61
CA GLU A 206 10.55 -17.89 -5.73
C GLU A 206 11.15 -17.28 -4.44
N GLN A 207 11.92 -16.20 -4.57
CA GLN A 207 12.47 -15.48 -3.41
C GLN A 207 11.39 -14.88 -2.53
N LEU A 208 10.36 -14.25 -3.14
CA LEU A 208 9.21 -13.73 -2.40
C LEU A 208 8.50 -14.87 -1.64
N ASN A 209 8.31 -16.02 -2.27
CA ASN A 209 7.71 -17.17 -1.62
C ASN A 209 8.55 -17.64 -0.43
N GLU A 210 9.87 -17.76 -0.57
CA GLU A 210 10.76 -18.12 0.53
C GLU A 210 10.65 -17.13 1.71
N ILE A 211 10.66 -15.82 1.43
CA ILE A 211 10.49 -14.77 2.44
C ILE A 211 9.14 -14.94 3.16
N LEU A 212 8.05 -15.12 2.43
CA LEU A 212 6.72 -15.30 3.02
C LEU A 212 6.60 -16.61 3.81
N GLN A 213 7.27 -17.69 3.39
CA GLN A 213 7.30 -18.96 4.11
C GLN A 213 8.06 -18.84 5.44
N ASN A 214 9.22 -18.18 5.42
CA ASN A 214 10.12 -18.05 6.57
C ASN A 214 9.74 -16.93 7.53
N THR A 215 8.84 -16.02 7.13
CA THR A 215 8.34 -14.95 8.00
C THR A 215 7.30 -15.49 8.98
N PRO A 216 7.51 -15.32 10.31
CA PRO A 216 6.49 -15.61 11.32
C PRO A 216 5.15 -14.93 10.99
N LYS A 217 4.05 -15.66 11.14
CA LYS A 217 2.71 -15.18 10.77
C LYS A 217 2.33 -13.93 11.56
N ARG A 218 2.82 -13.79 12.80
CA ARG A 218 2.61 -12.59 13.62
C ARG A 218 3.28 -11.34 13.04
N ILE A 219 4.49 -11.49 12.49
CA ILE A 219 5.23 -10.38 11.86
C ILE A 219 4.48 -9.94 10.60
N LEU A 220 4.06 -10.91 9.78
CA LEU A 220 3.28 -10.62 8.57
C LEU A 220 1.92 -9.99 8.91
N ALA A 221 1.23 -10.45 9.94
CA ALA A 221 -0.02 -9.84 10.40
C ALA A 221 0.19 -8.41 10.88
N ASN A 222 1.21 -8.16 11.69
CA ASN A 222 1.52 -6.80 12.14
C ASN A 222 1.85 -5.88 10.97
N PHE A 223 2.68 -6.34 10.03
CA PHE A 223 3.00 -5.61 8.82
C PHE A 223 1.73 -5.26 8.01
N VAL A 224 0.90 -6.26 7.67
CA VAL A 224 -0.30 -6.06 6.84
C VAL A 224 -1.32 -5.14 7.51
N ILE A 225 -1.59 -5.35 8.80
CA ILE A 225 -2.60 -4.58 9.54
C ILE A 225 -2.14 -3.12 9.71
N LEU A 226 -0.86 -2.88 10.04
CA LEU A 226 -0.33 -1.51 10.12
C LEU A 226 -0.35 -0.80 8.77
N HIS A 227 -0.01 -1.49 7.67
CA HIS A 227 -0.12 -0.91 6.32
C HIS A 227 -1.57 -0.61 5.95
N TYR A 228 -2.52 -1.46 6.36
CA TYR A 228 -3.94 -1.17 6.20
C TYR A 228 -4.30 0.13 6.93
N ILE A 229 -3.95 0.27 8.22
CA ILE A 229 -4.21 1.50 8.98
C ILE A 229 -3.57 2.72 8.32
N LEU A 230 -2.30 2.63 7.91
CA LEU A 230 -1.58 3.70 7.21
C LEU A 230 -2.25 4.10 5.89
N SER A 231 -2.86 3.15 5.17
CA SER A 231 -3.59 3.46 3.93
C SER A 231 -4.81 4.36 4.16
N TRP A 232 -5.32 4.41 5.40
CA TRP A 232 -6.41 5.28 5.84
C TRP A 232 -5.93 6.55 6.55
N ALA A 233 -4.68 6.61 7.03
CA ALA A 233 -4.20 7.65 7.95
C ALA A 233 -4.51 9.09 7.53
N LYS A 234 -4.46 9.39 6.22
CA LYS A 234 -4.81 10.72 5.69
C LYS A 234 -6.28 11.14 5.86
N TYR A 235 -7.17 10.17 6.01
CA TYR A 235 -8.61 10.35 6.24
C TYR A 235 -8.99 10.23 7.72
N LEU A 236 -8.00 10.05 8.59
CA LEU A 236 -8.18 9.96 10.04
C LEU A 236 -7.87 11.32 10.69
N ASP A 237 -7.98 11.36 12.02
CA ASP A 237 -7.70 12.57 12.80
C ASP A 237 -6.22 12.99 12.75
N ASP A 238 -5.92 14.16 13.33
CA ASP A 238 -4.57 14.73 13.35
C ASP A 238 -3.53 13.86 14.06
N ASP A 239 -3.94 12.98 14.99
CA ASP A 239 -2.99 12.09 15.67
C ASP A 239 -2.44 11.03 14.71
N TYR A 240 -3.19 10.67 13.66
CA TYR A 240 -2.74 9.79 12.58
C TYR A 240 -2.07 10.56 11.42
N ARG A 241 -2.58 11.75 11.08
CA ARG A 241 -2.03 12.57 9.98
C ARG A 241 -0.68 13.19 10.32
N THR A 242 -0.47 13.60 11.57
CA THR A 242 0.74 14.33 11.97
C THR A 242 2.02 13.47 11.84
N PRO A 243 2.06 12.22 12.33
CA PRO A 243 3.20 11.33 12.10
C PRO A 243 3.49 11.12 10.61
N LEU A 244 2.45 10.92 9.79
CA LEU A 244 2.59 10.73 8.34
C LEU A 244 3.25 11.96 7.68
N LYS A 245 2.73 13.17 7.96
CA LYS A 245 3.28 14.44 7.45
C LYS A 245 4.73 14.67 7.90
N ALA A 246 5.09 14.24 9.10
CA ALA A 246 6.46 14.35 9.60
C ALA A 246 7.41 13.45 8.81
N THR A 247 7.00 12.20 8.53
CA THR A 247 7.77 11.26 7.69
C THR A 247 7.89 11.75 6.25
N GLU A 248 6.81 12.30 5.66
CA GLU A 248 6.85 12.91 4.32
C GLU A 248 7.89 14.03 4.23
N LYS A 249 7.87 14.98 5.19
CA LYS A 249 8.86 16.06 5.25
C LYS A 249 10.30 15.57 5.41
N MET A 250 10.49 14.48 6.16
CA MET A 250 11.81 13.87 6.33
C MET A 250 12.31 13.30 4.99
N ILE A 251 11.46 12.57 4.25
CA ILE A 251 11.77 12.02 2.93
C ILE A 251 12.07 13.15 1.93
N GLU A 252 11.28 14.23 1.94
CA GLU A 252 11.56 15.39 1.08
C GLU A 252 12.92 16.03 1.38
N GLY A 253 13.26 16.21 2.66
CA GLY A 253 14.57 16.72 3.08
C GLY A 253 15.70 15.86 2.55
N PHE A 254 15.56 14.54 2.67
CA PHE A 254 16.53 13.58 2.17
C PHE A 254 16.69 13.60 0.64
N ILE A 255 15.60 13.68 -0.12
CA ILE A 255 15.67 13.81 -1.59
C ILE A 255 16.42 15.10 -1.97
N ARG A 256 16.21 16.19 -1.22
CA ARG A 256 16.93 17.45 -1.45
C ARG A 256 18.43 17.31 -1.16
N GLU A 257 18.81 16.56 -0.13
CA GLU A 257 20.21 16.25 0.18
C GLU A 257 20.87 15.43 -0.94
N ILE A 258 20.19 14.40 -1.46
CA ILE A 258 20.68 13.61 -2.60
C ILE A 258 20.85 14.47 -3.84
N LEU A 259 19.86 15.31 -4.16
CA LEU A 259 19.95 16.24 -5.28
C LEU A 259 21.10 17.25 -5.09
N ALA A 260 21.41 17.65 -3.86
CA ALA A 260 22.57 18.49 -3.57
C ALA A 260 23.89 17.74 -3.84
N VAL A 261 24.03 16.52 -3.33
CA VAL A 261 25.22 15.67 -3.56
C VAL A 261 25.40 15.37 -5.06
N PHE A 262 24.31 15.04 -5.76
CA PHE A 262 24.32 14.83 -7.21
C PHE A 262 24.84 16.08 -7.94
N LYS A 263 24.33 17.27 -7.61
CA LYS A 263 24.76 18.52 -8.23
C LYS A 263 26.26 18.80 -7.99
N GLU A 264 26.77 18.54 -6.80
CA GLU A 264 28.21 18.69 -6.53
C GLU A 264 29.05 17.69 -7.34
N GLY A 265 28.67 16.40 -7.33
CA GLY A 265 29.36 15.39 -8.14
C GLY A 265 29.33 15.70 -9.64
N MET A 266 28.26 16.32 -10.13
CA MET A 266 28.15 16.77 -11.52
C MET A 266 29.10 17.92 -11.87
N LYS A 267 29.41 18.81 -10.92
CA LYS A 267 30.42 19.87 -11.12
C LYS A 267 31.81 19.27 -11.26
N GLU A 268 32.12 18.26 -10.47
CA GLU A 268 33.47 17.68 -10.34
C GLU A 268 33.82 16.63 -11.40
N ASN A 269 32.82 16.03 -12.06
CA ASN A 269 33.09 14.96 -13.01
C ASN A 269 33.99 15.39 -14.19
N LYS A 270 34.82 14.49 -14.70
CA LYS A 270 35.81 14.80 -15.77
C LYS A 270 35.37 14.40 -17.18
N TRP A 271 34.26 13.69 -17.31
CA TRP A 271 33.82 13.10 -18.57
C TRP A 271 32.77 13.95 -19.31
N MET A 272 32.14 14.93 -18.65
CA MET A 272 31.19 15.86 -19.26
C MET A 272 31.83 17.23 -19.56
N THR A 273 31.40 17.85 -20.65
CA THR A 273 31.73 19.25 -20.95
C THR A 273 31.01 20.21 -20.00
N ASN A 274 31.50 21.44 -19.89
CA ASN A 274 30.87 22.46 -19.04
C ASN A 274 29.42 22.78 -19.44
N GLU A 275 29.10 22.70 -20.73
CA GLU A 275 27.73 22.91 -21.23
C GLU A 275 26.78 21.76 -20.84
N GLN A 276 27.27 20.52 -20.96
CA GLN A 276 26.53 19.34 -20.53
C GLN A 276 26.28 19.36 -19.01
N LYS A 277 27.28 19.76 -18.21
CA LYS A 277 27.13 19.94 -16.76
C LYS A 277 26.06 20.97 -16.40
N LYS A 278 26.09 22.16 -17.04
CA LYS A 278 25.07 23.20 -16.85
C LYS A 278 23.66 22.69 -17.15
N SER A 279 23.52 21.95 -18.26
CA SER A 279 22.23 21.38 -18.66
C SER A 279 21.71 20.33 -17.67
N ALA A 280 22.59 19.45 -17.18
CA ALA A 280 22.24 18.42 -16.20
C ALA A 280 21.90 19.01 -14.82
N ILE A 281 22.62 20.04 -14.36
CA ILE A 281 22.31 20.76 -13.12
C ILE A 281 20.96 21.48 -13.24
N LEU A 282 20.71 22.18 -14.36
CA LEU A 282 19.43 22.85 -14.60
C LEU A 282 18.26 21.84 -14.63
N LYS A 283 18.49 20.65 -15.17
CA LYS A 283 17.50 19.56 -15.11
C LYS A 283 17.23 19.13 -13.67
N ALA A 284 18.27 18.92 -12.86
CA ALA A 284 18.13 18.55 -11.45
C ALA A 284 17.40 19.64 -10.63
N GLU A 285 17.68 20.93 -10.88
CA GLU A 285 17.00 22.06 -10.23
C GLU A 285 15.52 22.17 -10.58
N ARG A 286 15.12 21.64 -11.74
CA ARG A 286 13.73 21.62 -12.21
C ARG A 286 12.97 20.34 -11.85
N MET A 287 13.63 19.36 -11.21
CA MET A 287 12.96 18.15 -10.76
C MET A 287 11.97 18.53 -9.64
N LYS A 288 10.70 18.22 -9.88
CA LYS A 288 9.68 18.30 -8.83
C LYS A 288 9.81 17.08 -7.93
N ILE A 289 9.81 17.31 -6.63
CA ILE A 289 9.78 16.25 -5.63
C ILE A 289 8.31 16.02 -5.30
N TYR A 290 7.86 14.79 -5.49
CA TYR A 290 6.54 14.32 -5.06
C TYR A 290 6.81 13.19 -4.08
N ALA A 291 6.68 13.46 -2.78
CA ALA A 291 6.77 12.45 -1.74
C ALA A 291 5.34 12.06 -1.33
N ALA A 292 5.00 10.78 -1.47
CA ALA A 292 3.67 10.23 -1.19
C ALA A 292 2.50 10.80 -2.03
N TYR A 293 1.99 12.00 -1.74
CA TYR A 293 0.79 12.58 -2.39
C TYR A 293 0.89 14.12 -2.50
N GLU A 294 0.03 14.75 -3.34
CA GLU A 294 -0.04 16.23 -3.43
C GLU A 294 -0.67 16.86 -2.16
N ASP A 295 -0.07 17.93 -1.63
CA ASP A 295 -0.54 18.68 -0.44
C ASP A 295 -2.00 19.13 -0.53
N VAL A 296 -2.50 19.35 -1.74
CA VAL A 296 -3.90 19.69 -2.03
C VAL A 296 -4.89 18.66 -1.47
N HIS A 297 -4.48 17.40 -1.28
CA HIS A 297 -5.31 16.37 -0.66
C HIS A 297 -5.34 16.43 0.87
N LEU A 298 -4.54 17.31 1.48
CA LEU A 298 -4.40 17.51 2.92
C LEU A 298 -4.86 18.92 3.37
N ASN A 299 -5.32 19.75 2.42
CA ASN A 299 -5.87 21.08 2.63
C ASN A 299 -7.30 21.11 2.11
N ASP A 300 -8.26 21.07 3.02
CA ASP A 300 -9.69 21.02 2.69
C ASP A 300 -10.07 22.15 1.74
N SER A 301 -9.71 23.40 2.05
CA SER A 301 -10.02 24.56 1.22
C SER A 301 -9.45 24.48 -0.21
N GLU A 302 -8.30 23.84 -0.40
CA GLU A 302 -7.69 23.71 -1.71
C GLU A 302 -8.31 22.57 -2.53
N LEU A 303 -8.60 21.45 -1.86
CA LEU A 303 -9.34 20.33 -2.42
C LEU A 303 -10.75 20.77 -2.87
N ASP A 304 -11.39 21.61 -2.07
CA ASP A 304 -12.70 22.20 -2.29
C ASP A 304 -12.76 23.01 -3.58
N ASN A 305 -11.79 23.91 -3.71
CA ASN A 305 -11.65 24.75 -4.89
C ASN A 305 -11.37 23.93 -6.15
N ARG A 306 -10.64 22.81 -6.03
CA ARG A 306 -10.32 21.93 -7.16
C ARG A 306 -11.53 21.15 -7.67
N HIS A 307 -12.52 20.89 -6.83
CA HIS A 307 -13.70 20.08 -7.17
C HIS A 307 -15.02 20.85 -7.22
N LYS A 308 -14.99 22.19 -7.10
CA LYS A 308 -16.18 23.08 -7.10
C LYS A 308 -17.15 22.85 -8.27
N ASP A 309 -16.64 22.44 -9.43
CA ASP A 309 -17.42 22.30 -10.67
C ASP A 309 -17.94 20.87 -10.92
N ALA A 310 -17.63 19.89 -10.06
CA ALA A 310 -18.00 18.50 -10.27
C ALA A 310 -19.49 18.22 -9.96
N THR A 311 -20.38 18.27 -10.97
CA THR A 311 -21.80 17.91 -10.82
C THR A 311 -22.06 16.38 -10.90
N HIS A 312 -22.95 15.87 -10.05
CA HIS A 312 -23.43 14.49 -10.08
C HIS A 312 -24.84 14.43 -10.68
N ARG A 313 -25.10 13.46 -11.57
CA ARG A 313 -26.47 13.05 -11.92
C ARG A 313 -26.82 11.85 -11.04
N THR A 314 -27.75 12.03 -10.11
CA THR A 314 -28.30 10.93 -9.32
C THR A 314 -29.27 10.14 -10.18
N ALA A 315 -28.98 8.86 -10.46
CA ALA A 315 -29.99 7.96 -11.00
C ALA A 315 -30.94 7.59 -9.85
N THR A 316 -32.11 8.22 -9.80
CA THR A 316 -33.19 7.79 -8.92
C THR A 316 -33.74 6.45 -9.40
N SER A 317 -33.35 5.35 -8.78
CA SER A 317 -34.15 4.12 -8.85
C SER A 317 -35.38 4.30 -7.97
N LYS A 318 -36.52 4.59 -8.60
CA LYS A 318 -37.82 4.40 -7.95
C LYS A 318 -38.04 2.90 -7.78
N VAL A 319 -37.78 2.38 -6.58
CA VAL A 319 -38.38 1.12 -6.14
C VAL A 319 -39.85 1.43 -5.83
N SER A 320 -40.74 1.10 -6.75
CA SER A 320 -42.18 1.11 -6.50
C SER A 320 -42.52 -0.01 -5.51
N ARG A 321 -42.80 0.35 -4.25
CA ARG A 321 -43.60 -0.49 -3.35
C ARG A 321 -45.03 -0.51 -3.89
N GLY A 322 -45.37 -1.54 -4.66
CA GLY A 322 -46.74 -1.90 -4.94
C GLY A 322 -47.26 -2.80 -3.80
N ALA A 323 -48.08 -2.22 -2.92
CA ALA A 323 -49.03 -3.00 -2.14
C ALA A 323 -50.08 -3.60 -3.09
N GLY A 324 -50.53 -4.83 -2.81
CA GLY A 324 -51.57 -5.54 -3.59
C GLY A 324 -52.92 -4.81 -3.61
N PRO A 325 -53.93 -5.39 -4.27
CA PRO A 325 -54.79 -6.31 -3.52
C PRO A 325 -55.41 -7.50 -4.29
N ILE A 326 -55.87 -8.47 -3.47
CA ILE A 326 -56.71 -9.67 -3.68
C ILE A 326 -56.02 -10.89 -4.28
#